data_AF-A0A3Q3M8U6-F1
#
_entry.id   AF-A0A3Q3M8U6-F1
#
_cell.length_a   1.000
_cell.length_b   1.000
_cell.length_c   1.000
_cell.angle_alpha   90.00
_cell.angle_beta   90.00
_cell.angle_gamma   90.00
#
_symmetry.space_group_name_H-M   'P 1'
#
loop_
_entity.id
_entity.type
_entity.pdbx_description
1 polymer ?
#
loop_
_entity_poly.entity_id
_entity_poly.type
_entity_poly.pdbx_seq_one_letter_code
_entity_poly.pdbx_strand_id
1 'polypeptide(L)'
;GAKLYSCSSRPLSSDFENPLSGGLVTLDPVLSDFMFDVCLRCVYDLYRDSCQRGWRLLYILTAFHRCSDVMKLFLLKFLQDACESPGMQYQGIAKACEQNLRRTFQYGGRTQHPNSMELKAMLAGRSSKRQLFLLPGGIERHLKIKTCSVALDVIEELCYEMGLHRVEALDEYAVFLVTHRGNKDLPQ
;
A
#
# COMPACT_ATOMS: atom_id res chain seq x y z
N GLY A 1 -18.97 19.01 1.34
CA GLY A 1 -19.56 17.66 1.49
C GLY A 1 -18.45 16.69 1.81
N ALA A 2 -18.37 16.20 3.04
CA ALA A 2 -17.47 15.13 3.41
C ALA A 2 -18.01 13.82 2.83
N LYS A 3 -17.19 13.10 2.06
CA LYS A 3 -17.53 11.71 1.72
C LYS A 3 -17.22 10.88 2.96
N LEU A 4 -18.26 10.31 3.58
CA LEU A 4 -18.07 9.26 4.58
C LEU A 4 -17.46 8.05 3.87
N TYR A 5 -16.22 7.73 4.20
CA TYR A 5 -15.63 6.45 3.82
C TYR A 5 -15.80 5.52 5.02
N SER A 6 -16.60 4.48 4.82
CA SER A 6 -16.87 3.42 5.79
C SER A 6 -15.58 2.75 6.22
N CYS A 7 -15.55 2.30 7.48
CA CYS A 7 -14.67 1.26 8.00
C CYS A 7 -14.58 0.12 6.97
N SER A 8 -13.54 0.14 6.15
CA SER A 8 -13.40 -0.68 4.97
C SER A 8 -12.05 -1.34 5.08
N SER A 9 -12.04 -2.66 4.96
CA SER A 9 -10.85 -3.49 4.86
C SER A 9 -10.05 -3.25 3.57
N ARG A 10 -10.33 -2.17 2.82
CA ARG A 10 -9.60 -1.81 1.59
C ARG A 10 -8.40 -0.89 1.88
N PRO A 11 -7.35 -0.93 1.06
CA PRO A 11 -6.19 -0.05 1.23
C PRO A 11 -6.57 1.43 1.15
N LEU A 12 -6.03 2.29 2.00
CA LEU A 12 -6.33 3.73 2.06
C LEU A 12 -6.13 4.46 0.73
N SER A 13 -5.28 3.93 -0.14
CA SER A 13 -5.10 4.46 -1.50
C SER A 13 -6.30 4.24 -2.42
N SER A 14 -7.22 3.33 -2.10
CA SER A 14 -8.42 3.07 -2.91
C SER A 14 -9.49 4.15 -2.78
N ASP A 15 -9.40 4.99 -1.76
CA ASP A 15 -10.48 5.90 -1.37
C ASP A 15 -10.40 7.26 -2.07
N PHE A 16 -9.42 7.46 -2.96
CA PHE A 16 -9.08 8.74 -3.57
C PHE A 16 -9.99 9.19 -4.75
N GLU A 17 -10.90 8.37 -5.31
CA GLU A 17 -11.76 8.81 -6.44
C GLU A 17 -13.19 8.24 -6.47
N ASN A 18 -14.05 8.90 -7.29
CA ASN A 18 -15.46 8.62 -7.52
C ASN A 18 -15.75 7.15 -7.90
N PRO A 19 -16.89 6.57 -7.47
CA PRO A 19 -17.30 5.20 -7.80
C PRO A 19 -17.69 4.96 -9.28
N LEU A 20 -17.27 5.85 -10.20
CA LEU A 20 -17.59 5.78 -11.63
C LEU A 20 -16.37 5.75 -12.56
N SER A 21 -15.12 5.77 -12.04
CA SER A 21 -13.94 5.45 -12.86
C SER A 21 -13.59 3.97 -12.69
N GLY A 22 -13.49 3.26 -13.83
CA GLY A 22 -13.44 1.80 -13.91
C GLY A 22 -12.48 1.17 -12.91
N GLY A 23 -12.99 0.17 -12.17
CA GLY A 23 -12.17 -0.65 -11.29
C GLY A 23 -11.00 -1.24 -12.08
N LEU A 24 -9.81 -1.23 -11.48
CA LEU A 24 -8.66 -1.93 -12.02
C LEU A 24 -9.09 -3.37 -12.33
N VAL A 25 -9.03 -3.75 -13.60
CA VAL A 25 -9.29 -5.12 -14.05
C VAL A 25 -8.37 -6.02 -13.23
N THR A 26 -8.95 -6.87 -12.40
CA THR A 26 -8.18 -7.95 -11.77
C THR A 26 -7.59 -8.76 -12.91
N LEU A 27 -6.26 -8.73 -13.05
CA LEU A 27 -5.58 -9.67 -13.93
C LEU A 27 -6.05 -11.08 -13.57
N ASP A 28 -6.31 -11.91 -14.58
CA ASP A 28 -6.58 -13.31 -14.29
C ASP A 28 -5.35 -13.92 -13.59
N PRO A 29 -5.53 -14.96 -12.74
CA PRO A 29 -4.44 -15.55 -11.96
C PRO A 29 -3.23 -16.02 -12.79
N VAL A 30 -3.44 -16.52 -14.00
CA VAL A 30 -2.39 -16.99 -14.93
C VAL A 30 -1.55 -15.82 -15.42
N LEU A 31 -2.20 -14.72 -15.82
CA LEU A 31 -1.50 -13.52 -16.24
C LEU A 31 -0.74 -12.89 -15.07
N SER A 32 -1.32 -12.91 -13.86
CA SER A 32 -0.62 -12.44 -12.67
C SER A 32 0.62 -13.28 -12.36
N ASP A 33 0.52 -14.61 -12.42
CA ASP A 33 1.65 -15.51 -12.18
C ASP A 33 2.78 -15.28 -13.19
N PHE A 34 2.44 -15.13 -14.48
CA PHE A 34 3.41 -14.80 -15.52
C PHE A 34 4.14 -13.49 -15.23
N MET A 35 3.41 -12.45 -14.82
CA MET A 35 4.00 -11.15 -14.47
C MET A 35 4.94 -11.25 -13.26
N PHE A 36 4.59 -12.04 -12.24
CA PHE A 36 5.47 -12.32 -11.11
C PHE A 36 6.74 -13.07 -11.53
N ASP A 37 6.63 -14.09 -12.38
CA ASP A 37 7.77 -14.84 -12.91
C ASP A 37 8.73 -13.93 -13.70
N VAL A 38 8.20 -13.06 -14.56
CA VAL A 38 9.01 -12.07 -15.30
C VAL A 38 9.76 -11.15 -14.35
N CYS A 39 9.10 -10.66 -13.29
CA CYS A 39 9.77 -9.82 -12.30
C CYS A 39 10.88 -10.55 -11.55
N LEU A 40 10.64 -11.81 -11.17
CA LEU A 40 11.64 -12.66 -10.51
C LEU A 40 12.86 -12.87 -11.40
N ARG A 41 12.66 -13.18 -12.69
CA ARG A 41 13.77 -13.29 -13.66
C ARG A 41 14.60 -12.02 -13.74
N CYS A 42 13.96 -10.85 -13.77
CA CYS A 42 14.67 -9.57 -13.73
C CYS A 42 15.44 -9.38 -12.41
N VAL A 43 14.87 -9.79 -11.27
CA VAL A 43 15.54 -9.69 -9.96
C VAL A 43 16.81 -10.55 -9.90
N TYR A 44 16.83 -11.71 -10.58
CA TYR A 44 18.01 -12.57 -10.71
C TYR A 44 18.98 -12.16 -11.83
N ASP A 45 18.69 -11.09 -12.57
CA ASP A 45 19.57 -10.58 -13.62
C ASP A 45 20.84 -9.97 -13.02
N LEU A 46 22.00 -10.29 -13.61
CA LEU A 46 23.29 -9.74 -13.21
C LEU A 46 23.42 -8.26 -13.58
N TYR A 47 22.63 -7.78 -14.55
CA TYR A 47 22.61 -6.37 -14.91
C TYR A 47 21.83 -5.55 -13.89
N ARG A 48 22.55 -4.70 -13.14
CA ARG A 48 22.03 -3.94 -11.99
C ARG A 48 20.76 -3.14 -12.30
N ASP A 49 20.66 -2.53 -13.47
CA ASP A 49 19.48 -1.73 -13.81
C ASP A 49 18.26 -2.61 -14.12
N SER A 50 18.47 -3.82 -14.67
CA SER A 50 17.43 -4.83 -14.86
C SER A 50 16.93 -5.34 -13.51
N CYS A 51 17.85 -5.71 -12.62
CA CYS A 51 17.55 -6.12 -11.25
C CYS A 51 16.76 -5.04 -10.48
N GLN A 52 17.21 -3.78 -10.54
CA GLN A 52 16.51 -2.68 -9.88
C GLN A 52 15.09 -2.46 -10.44
N ARG A 53 14.91 -2.56 -11.76
CA ARG A 53 13.57 -2.49 -12.38
C ARG A 53 12.70 -3.68 -11.98
N GLY A 54 13.26 -4.89 -11.93
CA GLY A 54 12.60 -6.10 -11.47
C GLY A 54 12.03 -5.93 -10.06
N TRP A 55 12.85 -5.45 -9.11
CA TRP A 55 12.39 -5.17 -7.74
C TRP A 55 11.28 -4.12 -7.68
N ARG A 56 11.37 -3.05 -8.47
CA ARG A 56 10.35 -1.99 -8.52
C ARG A 56 9.03 -2.49 -9.10
N LEU A 57 9.08 -3.33 -10.15
CA LEU A 57 7.89 -3.96 -10.71
C LEU A 57 7.29 -4.96 -9.72
N LEU A 58 8.11 -5.78 -9.07
CA LEU A 58 7.67 -6.72 -8.04
C LEU A 58 6.97 -5.99 -6.87
N TYR A 59 7.50 -4.84 -6.45
CA TYR A 59 6.87 -3.98 -5.44
C TYR A 59 5.46 -3.54 -5.83
N ILE A 60 5.27 -3.16 -7.10
CA ILE A 60 3.95 -2.81 -7.62
C ILE A 60 3.08 -4.08 -7.65
N LEU A 61 3.52 -5.17 -8.29
CA LEU A 61 2.67 -6.36 -8.43
C LEU A 61 2.18 -6.91 -7.09
N THR A 62 3.07 -7.03 -6.10
CA THR A 62 2.74 -7.52 -4.75
C THR A 62 1.71 -6.65 -4.02
N ALA A 63 1.57 -5.38 -4.36
CA ALA A 63 0.61 -4.47 -3.75
C ALA A 63 -0.79 -4.48 -4.40
N PHE A 64 -0.92 -5.05 -5.60
CA PHE A 64 -2.11 -4.92 -6.45
C PHE A 64 -2.73 -6.26 -6.83
N HIS A 65 -1.92 -7.29 -7.04
CA HIS A 65 -2.39 -8.54 -7.64
C HIS A 65 -2.15 -9.73 -6.71
N ARG A 66 -3.17 -10.60 -6.63
CA ARG A 66 -3.02 -11.95 -6.09
C ARG A 66 -2.50 -12.87 -7.18
N CYS A 67 -1.81 -13.92 -6.78
CA CYS A 67 -1.29 -14.99 -7.62
C CYS A 67 -1.90 -16.34 -7.22
N SER A 68 -1.58 -17.41 -7.95
CA SER A 68 -1.93 -18.77 -7.53
C SER A 68 -1.31 -19.14 -6.19
N ASP A 69 -1.86 -20.14 -5.50
CA ASP A 69 -1.32 -20.59 -4.22
C ASP A 69 0.11 -21.12 -4.33
N VAL A 70 0.46 -21.75 -5.45
CA VAL A 70 1.82 -22.24 -5.72
C VAL A 70 2.78 -21.06 -5.84
N MET A 71 2.44 -20.06 -6.65
CA MET A 71 3.26 -18.87 -6.82
C MET A 71 3.36 -18.06 -5.50
N LYS A 72 2.26 -17.96 -4.75
CA LYS A 72 2.24 -17.29 -3.44
C LYS A 72 3.24 -17.90 -2.46
N LEU A 73 3.25 -19.22 -2.31
CA LEU A 73 4.17 -19.91 -1.40
C LEU A 73 5.61 -19.66 -1.80
N PHE A 74 5.90 -19.76 -3.11
CA PHE A 74 7.23 -19.46 -3.65
C PHE A 74 7.64 -18.01 -3.35
N LEU A 75 6.80 -17.03 -3.69
CA LEU A 75 7.09 -15.61 -3.50
C LEU A 75 7.32 -15.26 -2.04
N LEU A 76 6.50 -15.77 -1.12
CA LEU A 76 6.67 -15.51 0.31
C LEU A 76 8.02 -16.03 0.81
N LYS A 77 8.39 -17.27 0.43
CA LYS A 77 9.67 -17.86 0.82
C LYS A 77 10.84 -17.07 0.23
N PHE A 78 10.81 -16.79 -1.07
CA PHE A 78 11.81 -15.99 -1.77
C PHE A 78 12.01 -14.62 -1.11
N LEU A 79 10.91 -13.91 -0.84
CA LEU A 79 10.96 -12.57 -0.24
C LEU A 79 11.49 -12.62 1.19
N GLN A 80 11.08 -13.60 2.01
CA GLN A 80 11.60 -13.78 3.37
C GLN A 80 13.11 -14.00 3.36
N ASP A 81 13.60 -14.92 2.50
CA ASP A 81 15.04 -15.20 2.39
C ASP A 81 15.84 -13.96 1.96
N ALA A 82 15.29 -13.17 1.02
CA ALA A 82 15.88 -11.91 0.58
C ALA A 82 15.87 -10.81 1.67
N CYS A 83 14.91 -10.86 2.60
CA CYS A 83 14.84 -9.93 3.73
C CYS A 83 15.80 -10.29 4.86
N GLU A 84 16.01 -11.58 5.11
CA GLU A 84 16.77 -12.06 6.27
C GLU A 84 18.28 -12.13 5.98
N SER A 85 18.67 -12.21 4.71
CA SER A 85 20.06 -12.27 4.27
C SER A 85 20.84 -10.97 4.57
N PRO A 86 21.81 -10.96 5.51
CA PRO A 86 22.57 -9.75 5.85
C PRO A 86 23.43 -9.29 4.68
N GLY A 87 23.47 -7.97 4.43
CA GLY A 87 24.29 -7.37 3.38
C GLY A 87 23.72 -7.53 1.96
N MET A 88 22.55 -8.15 1.80
CA MET A 88 21.91 -8.28 0.50
C MET A 88 21.45 -6.92 -0.02
N GLN A 89 21.82 -6.60 -1.26
CA GLN A 89 21.26 -5.44 -1.95
C GLN A 89 19.74 -5.65 -2.08
N TYR A 90 18.96 -4.58 -1.91
CA TYR A 90 17.49 -4.60 -2.03
C TYR A 90 16.70 -5.21 -0.86
N GLN A 91 17.33 -5.52 0.28
CA GLN A 91 16.63 -6.00 1.49
C GLN A 91 15.40 -5.14 1.88
N GLY A 92 15.52 -3.82 1.78
CA GLY A 92 14.43 -2.90 2.13
C GLY A 92 13.20 -3.00 1.21
N ILE A 93 13.41 -3.16 -0.10
CA ILE A 93 12.31 -3.32 -1.05
C ILE A 93 11.74 -4.74 -1.01
N ALA A 94 12.58 -5.76 -0.79
CA ALA A 94 12.12 -7.13 -0.54
C ALA A 94 11.17 -7.19 0.66
N LYS A 95 11.51 -6.51 1.77
CA LYS A 95 10.66 -6.44 2.97
C LYS A 95 9.35 -5.74 2.71
N ALA A 96 9.36 -4.71 1.86
CA ALA A 96 8.14 -4.03 1.50
C ALA A 96 7.26 -4.88 0.56
N CYS A 97 7.84 -5.61 -0.40
CA CYS A 97 7.13 -6.57 -1.24
C CYS A 97 6.47 -7.68 -0.41
N GLU A 98 7.18 -8.21 0.59
CA GLU A 98 6.69 -9.25 1.50
C GLU A 98 5.45 -8.78 2.26
N GLN A 99 5.53 -7.58 2.85
CA GLN A 99 4.42 -6.95 3.56
C GLN A 99 3.25 -6.68 2.62
N ASN A 100 3.52 -6.13 1.44
CA ASN A 100 2.49 -5.85 0.44
C ASN A 100 1.77 -7.14 0.02
N LEU A 101 2.50 -8.22 -0.26
CA LEU A 101 1.92 -9.50 -0.69
C LEU A 101 0.98 -10.07 0.38
N ARG A 102 1.39 -10.11 1.65
CA ARG A 102 0.52 -10.55 2.76
C ARG A 102 -0.76 -9.74 2.83
N ARG A 103 -0.64 -8.42 2.77
CA ARG A 103 -1.76 -7.49 2.86
C ARG A 103 -2.69 -7.62 1.66
N THR A 104 -2.15 -7.83 0.46
CA THR A 104 -2.94 -8.07 -0.76
C THR A 104 -3.78 -9.34 -0.65
N PHE A 105 -3.22 -10.42 -0.09
CA PHE A 105 -4.00 -11.63 0.17
C PHE A 105 -5.05 -11.44 1.26
N GLN A 106 -4.74 -10.70 2.32
CA GLN A 106 -5.65 -10.44 3.43
C GLN A 106 -6.81 -9.48 3.07
N TYR A 107 -6.53 -8.45 2.29
CA TYR A 107 -7.43 -7.30 2.07
C TYR A 107 -7.85 -7.09 0.62
N GLY A 108 -7.33 -7.87 -0.33
CA GLY A 108 -7.72 -7.81 -1.74
C GLY A 108 -6.93 -6.87 -2.63
N GLY A 109 -5.77 -6.41 -2.17
CA GLY A 109 -4.86 -5.57 -2.96
C GLY A 109 -5.39 -4.16 -3.20
N ARG A 110 -4.56 -3.31 -3.80
CA ARG A 110 -4.95 -1.96 -4.20
C ARG A 110 -5.81 -2.01 -5.46
N THR A 111 -6.87 -1.21 -5.47
CA THR A 111 -7.71 -1.00 -6.65
C THR A 111 -7.37 0.25 -7.44
N GLN A 112 -6.57 1.15 -6.87
CA GLN A 112 -6.18 2.43 -7.48
C GLN A 112 -4.69 2.42 -7.79
N HIS A 113 -4.37 2.66 -9.06
CA HIS A 113 -3.00 2.72 -9.57
C HIS A 113 -2.16 3.75 -8.79
N PRO A 114 -0.84 3.55 -8.68
CA PRO A 114 -0.01 4.50 -7.95
C PRO A 114 0.00 5.84 -8.68
N ASN A 115 -0.20 6.93 -7.94
CA ASN A 115 -0.12 8.27 -8.53
C ASN A 115 1.33 8.69 -8.80
N SER A 116 1.52 9.83 -9.46
CA SER A 116 2.85 10.33 -9.82
C SER A 116 3.78 10.59 -8.63
N MET A 117 3.23 10.99 -7.47
CA MET A 117 4.01 11.19 -6.24
C MET A 117 4.44 9.85 -5.63
N GLU A 118 3.55 8.86 -5.60
CA GLU A 118 3.86 7.51 -5.15
C GLU A 118 4.95 6.87 -6.00
N LEU A 119 4.84 7.02 -7.33
CA LEU A 119 5.85 6.52 -8.26
C LEU A 119 7.21 7.20 -8.05
N LYS A 120 7.25 8.53 -7.94
CA LYS A 120 8.49 9.27 -7.64
C LYS A 120 9.11 8.85 -6.31
N ALA A 121 8.29 8.64 -5.28
CA ALA A 121 8.77 8.18 -3.97
C ALA A 121 9.38 6.78 -4.05
N MET A 122 8.71 5.85 -4.75
CA MET A 122 9.18 4.49 -4.94
C MET A 122 10.48 4.44 -5.76
N LEU A 123 10.61 5.27 -6.80
CA LEU A 123 11.86 5.41 -7.55
C LEU A 123 13.02 5.89 -6.66
N ALA A 124 12.73 6.75 -5.68
CA ALA A 124 13.67 7.20 -4.66
C ALA A 124 13.88 6.19 -3.50
N GLY A 125 13.39 4.96 -3.62
CA GLY A 125 13.55 3.91 -2.61
C GLY A 125 12.68 4.09 -1.35
N ARG A 126 11.65 4.93 -1.42
CA ARG A 126 10.72 5.16 -0.30
C ARG A 126 9.47 4.31 -0.48
N SER A 127 9.15 3.52 0.54
CA SER A 127 7.95 2.66 0.61
C SER A 127 6.88 3.18 1.58
N SER A 128 7.05 4.41 2.07
CA SER A 128 6.15 5.01 3.06
C SER A 128 6.09 6.54 2.93
N LYS A 129 4.93 7.09 3.27
CA LYS A 129 4.64 8.53 3.30
C LYS A 129 4.27 8.94 4.72
N ARG A 130 4.77 10.09 5.18
CA ARG A 130 4.29 10.73 6.41
C ARG A 130 3.02 11.51 6.07
N GLN A 131 1.90 11.12 6.64
CA GLN A 131 0.58 11.69 6.38
C GLN A 131 0.06 12.36 7.65
N LEU A 132 -0.49 13.56 7.49
CA LEU A 132 -1.17 14.26 8.56
C LEU A 132 -2.59 13.70 8.71
N PHE A 133 -2.95 13.37 9.95
CA PHE A 133 -4.26 12.99 10.45
C PHE A 133 -4.73 14.03 11.46
N LEU A 134 -6.02 14.36 11.41
CA LEU A 134 -6.64 15.31 12.30
C LEU A 134 -7.53 14.56 13.28
N LEU A 135 -7.25 14.72 14.57
CA LEU A 135 -8.08 14.18 15.65
C LEU A 135 -9.12 15.23 16.09
N PRO A 136 -10.21 14.79 16.76
CA PRO A 136 -11.15 15.71 17.38
C PRO A 136 -10.45 16.74 18.28
N GLY A 137 -10.95 17.98 18.29
CA GLY A 137 -10.32 19.09 19.02
C GLY A 137 -9.19 19.80 18.27
N GLY A 138 -8.99 19.52 16.97
CA GLY A 138 -8.00 20.19 16.14
C GLY A 138 -6.56 19.71 16.36
N ILE A 139 -6.39 18.54 16.98
CA ILE A 139 -5.07 17.97 17.25
C ILE A 139 -4.52 17.35 15.97
N GLU A 140 -3.32 17.78 15.59
CA GLU A 140 -2.62 17.28 14.40
C GLU A 140 -1.67 16.14 14.76
N ARG A 141 -1.77 15.01 14.04
CA ARG A 141 -0.89 13.84 14.22
C ARG A 141 -0.34 13.36 12.89
N HIS A 142 0.96 13.08 12.86
CA HIS A 142 1.62 12.59 11.65
C HIS A 142 1.92 11.10 11.79
N LEU A 143 1.30 10.29 10.96
CA LEU A 143 1.55 8.84 10.92
C LEU A 143 2.28 8.44 9.63
N LYS A 144 2.97 7.30 9.70
CA LYS A 144 3.68 6.74 8.55
C LYS A 144 2.79 5.72 7.84
N ILE A 145 2.28 6.11 6.68
CA ILE A 145 1.44 5.25 5.83
C ILE A 145 2.29 4.52 4.79
N LYS A 146 2.04 3.22 4.60
CA LYS A 146 2.68 2.38 3.59
C LYS A 146 1.73 2.12 2.41
N THR A 147 2.25 1.56 1.32
CA THR A 147 1.49 1.32 0.09
C THR A 147 0.21 0.50 0.28
N CYS A 148 0.25 -0.55 1.10
CA CYS A 148 -0.91 -1.42 1.40
C CYS A 148 -1.53 -1.16 2.79
N SER A 149 -1.30 0.02 3.37
CA SER A 149 -1.96 0.39 4.63
C SER A 149 -3.47 0.51 4.41
N VAL A 150 -4.26 -0.02 5.33
CA VAL A 150 -5.74 0.08 5.34
C VAL A 150 -6.17 1.02 6.48
N ALA A 151 -7.43 1.45 6.48
CA ALA A 151 -7.93 2.37 7.52
C ALA A 151 -7.75 1.80 8.93
N LEU A 152 -7.92 0.48 9.10
CA LEU A 152 -7.74 -0.20 10.37
C LEU A 152 -6.34 0.01 10.96
N ASP A 153 -5.27 -0.05 10.16
CA ASP A 153 -3.89 0.13 10.68
C ASP A 153 -3.72 1.51 11.32
N VAL A 154 -4.35 2.52 10.70
CA VAL A 154 -4.29 3.90 11.18
C VAL A 154 -5.12 4.06 12.45
N ILE A 155 -6.30 3.45 12.49
CA ILE A 155 -7.16 3.47 13.68
C ILE A 155 -6.45 2.80 14.85
N GLU A 156 -5.84 1.63 14.64
CA GLU A 156 -5.05 0.91 15.63
C GLU A 156 -3.89 1.76 16.16
N GLU A 157 -3.10 2.37 15.26
CA GLU A 157 -1.96 3.21 15.65
C GLU A 157 -2.40 4.45 16.43
N LEU A 158 -3.46 5.15 16.00
CA LEU A 158 -4.00 6.31 16.72
C LEU A 158 -4.61 5.92 18.07
N CYS A 159 -5.38 4.83 18.14
CA CYS A 159 -5.95 4.35 19.40
C CYS A 159 -4.84 3.99 20.39
N TYR A 160 -3.79 3.32 19.94
CA TYR A 160 -2.63 3.00 20.76
C TYR A 160 -1.94 4.27 21.28
N GLU A 161 -1.69 5.28 20.43
CA GLU A 161 -1.11 6.57 20.86
C GLU A 161 -1.99 7.32 21.87
N MET A 162 -3.32 7.17 21.78
CA MET A 162 -4.28 7.79 22.69
C MET A 162 -4.49 6.99 23.99
N GLY A 163 -3.80 5.86 24.18
CA GLY A 163 -3.97 5.00 25.36
C GLY A 163 -5.24 4.15 25.35
N LEU A 164 -5.87 3.99 24.19
CA LEU A 164 -7.08 3.20 24.00
C LEU A 164 -6.68 1.79 23.57
N HIS A 165 -6.42 0.93 24.55
CA HIS A 165 -5.91 -0.43 24.32
C HIS A 165 -7.01 -1.51 24.23
N ARG A 166 -8.26 -1.15 24.47
CA ARG A 166 -9.40 -2.07 24.34
C ARG A 166 -9.72 -2.32 22.87
N VAL A 167 -9.93 -3.58 22.48
CA VAL A 167 -10.17 -3.95 21.08
C VAL A 167 -11.48 -3.33 20.58
N GLU A 168 -12.47 -3.24 21.46
CA GLU A 168 -13.79 -2.64 21.20
C GLU A 168 -13.68 -1.15 20.86
N ALA A 169 -12.61 -0.46 21.27
CA ALA A 169 -12.41 0.93 20.90
C ALA A 169 -12.19 1.07 19.39
N LEU A 170 -11.58 0.10 18.72
CA LEU A 170 -11.31 0.17 17.28
C LEU A 170 -12.60 0.31 16.47
N ASP A 171 -13.69 -0.29 16.94
CA ASP A 171 -15.01 -0.22 16.31
C ASP A 171 -15.73 1.13 16.55
N GLU A 172 -15.27 1.93 17.52
CA GLU A 172 -15.83 3.24 17.84
C GLU A 172 -15.25 4.37 16.96
N TYR A 173 -14.16 4.12 16.22
CA TYR A 173 -13.47 5.12 15.41
C TYR A 173 -13.57 4.86 13.91
N ALA A 174 -13.52 5.94 13.14
CA ALA A 174 -13.44 5.92 11.69
C ALA A 174 -12.50 7.01 11.18
N VAL A 175 -11.91 6.79 10.01
CA VAL A 175 -11.05 7.77 9.33
C VAL A 175 -11.80 8.36 8.15
N PHE A 176 -11.79 9.69 8.04
CA PHE A 176 -12.45 10.41 6.96
C PHE A 176 -11.44 11.17 6.10
N LEU A 177 -11.68 11.18 4.79
CA LEU A 177 -10.97 12.05 3.87
C LEU A 177 -11.59 13.44 3.89
N VAL A 178 -10.82 14.45 4.30
CA VAL A 178 -11.23 15.85 4.23
C VAL A 178 -10.69 16.47 2.95
N THR A 179 -11.57 16.79 2.00
CA THR A 179 -11.22 17.55 0.80
C THR A 179 -11.73 18.98 0.93
N HIS A 180 -10.85 19.97 0.88
CA HIS A 180 -11.27 21.35 0.66
C HIS A 180 -11.74 21.48 -0.79
N ARG A 181 -13.06 21.50 -1.03
CA ARG A 181 -13.56 22.07 -2.28
C ARG A 181 -13.20 23.55 -2.22
N GLY A 182 -12.30 23.98 -3.10
CA GLY A 182 -11.95 25.39 -3.22
C GLY A 182 -13.22 26.23 -3.33
N ASN A 183 -13.33 27.26 -2.48
CA ASN A 183 -14.12 28.42 -2.80
C ASN A 183 -13.53 28.99 -4.09
N LYS A 184 -14.09 28.59 -5.24
CA LYS A 184 -14.13 29.49 -6.38
C LYS A 184 -15.20 30.52 -6.04
N ASP A 185 -14.86 31.79 -6.25
CA ASP A 185 -15.69 32.99 -6.14
C ASP A 185 -15.65 33.72 -4.80
N LEU A 186 -14.65 34.59 -4.66
CA LEU A 186 -14.82 35.97 -4.21
C LEU A 186 -13.72 36.82 -4.89
N PRO A 187 -14.07 37.78 -5.77
CA PRO A 187 -13.11 38.74 -6.28
C PRO A 187 -12.63 39.67 -5.16
N GLN A 188 -11.35 40.05 -5.22
CA GLN A 188 -10.76 41.14 -4.45
C GLN A 188 -11.34 42.49 -4.89
#